data_AF-I2GQY9-F1
#
_entry.id   AF-I2GQY9-F1
#
_cell.length_a   1.000
_cell.length_b   1.000
_cell.length_c   1.000
_cell.angle_alpha   90.00
_cell.angle_beta   90.00
_cell.angle_gamma   90.00
#
_symmetry.space_group_name_H-M   'P 1'
#
loop_
_entity.id
_entity.type
_entity.pdbx_description
1 polymer ?
#
loop_
_entity_poly.entity_id
_entity_poly.type
_entity_poly.pdbx_seq_one_letter_code
_entity_poly.pdbx_strand_id
1 'polypeptide(L)'
;MEGVAWFTHKYVMHGFLWSWHLDHHNHHKGFFEWNDLFALVFSTVAITLIISGVEIPEWRFLAWIGAGVTLYGIFYFLFHDVIVHRRVKIKFKAKNPYLQRIIRAHYVHHQVHTKEGAEAFGFLYAPKKYDVLPRRSANKSSSAAL
;
A
#
# COMPACT_ATOMS: atom_id res chain seq x y z
N MET A 1 12.58 -2.39 -3.93
CA MET A 1 11.15 -2.49 -4.29
C MET A 1 10.36 -1.21 -4.03
N GLU A 2 10.43 -0.59 -2.84
CA GLU A 2 9.62 0.60 -2.51
C GLU A 2 9.66 1.74 -3.55
N GLY A 3 10.83 2.08 -4.09
CA GLY A 3 10.93 3.12 -5.14
C GLY A 3 10.21 2.74 -6.44
N VAL A 4 10.25 1.47 -6.82
CA VAL A 4 9.53 0.94 -7.99
C VAL A 4 8.03 0.97 -7.73
N ALA A 5 7.60 0.59 -6.52
CA ALA A 5 6.20 0.62 -6.11
C ALA A 5 5.66 2.06 -6.11
N TRP A 6 6.39 3.00 -5.51
CA TRP A 6 6.03 4.43 -5.52
C TRP A 6 5.90 4.97 -6.95
N PHE A 7 6.87 4.66 -7.82
CA PHE A 7 6.85 5.11 -9.21
C PHE A 7 5.66 4.53 -9.96
N THR A 8 5.46 3.22 -9.84
CA THR A 8 4.32 2.52 -10.47
C THR A 8 3.01 3.11 -9.98
N HIS A 9 2.85 3.28 -8.68
CA HIS A 9 1.63 3.81 -8.09
C HIS A 9 1.33 5.23 -8.62
N LYS A 10 2.33 6.12 -8.64
CA LYS A 10 2.15 7.52 -9.06
C LYS A 10 1.97 7.69 -10.57
N TYR A 11 2.74 6.98 -11.38
CA TYR A 11 2.84 7.27 -12.82
C TYR A 11 2.10 6.26 -13.70
N VAL A 12 1.91 5.02 -13.22
CA VAL A 12 1.20 3.97 -13.95
C VAL A 12 -0.24 3.88 -13.45
N MET A 13 -0.42 3.59 -12.15
CA MET A 13 -1.74 3.35 -11.55
C MET A 13 -2.56 4.64 -11.47
N HIS A 14 -1.98 5.77 -11.06
CA HIS A 14 -2.60 7.10 -11.14
C HIS A 14 -2.38 7.80 -12.50
N GLY A 15 -1.88 7.08 -13.50
CA GLY A 15 -1.64 7.61 -14.84
C GLY A 15 -2.50 6.89 -15.87
N PHE A 16 -1.84 6.22 -16.82
CA PHE A 16 -2.54 5.60 -17.95
C PHE A 16 -3.34 4.35 -17.57
N LEU A 17 -3.09 3.72 -16.42
CA LEU A 17 -3.90 2.62 -15.88
C LEU A 17 -4.83 3.08 -14.75
N TRP A 18 -5.21 4.36 -14.73
CA TRP A 18 -6.17 4.88 -13.76
C TRP A 18 -7.52 4.15 -13.79
N SER A 19 -7.99 3.71 -14.96
CA SER A 19 -9.24 2.94 -15.04
C SER A 19 -9.22 1.64 -14.22
N TRP A 20 -8.06 1.01 -14.02
CA TRP A 20 -7.93 -0.18 -13.18
C TRP A 20 -7.85 0.17 -11.70
N HIS A 21 -7.29 1.33 -11.37
CA HIS A 21 -7.06 1.77 -10.00
C HIS A 21 -8.21 2.63 -9.43
N LEU A 22 -9.05 3.23 -10.28
CA LEU A 22 -10.17 4.08 -9.90
C LEU A 22 -11.17 3.35 -8.99
N ASP A 23 -11.48 2.10 -9.33
CA ASP A 23 -12.39 1.23 -8.57
C ASP A 23 -11.91 1.10 -7.10
N HIS A 24 -10.61 0.95 -6.93
CA HIS A 24 -9.97 0.84 -5.63
C HIS A 24 -10.05 2.14 -4.78
N HIS A 25 -10.03 3.31 -5.42
CA HIS A 25 -10.28 4.59 -4.73
C HIS A 25 -11.75 4.78 -4.34
N ASN A 26 -12.67 4.13 -5.05
CA ASN A 26 -14.09 4.24 -4.82
C ASN A 26 -14.61 2.99 -4.10
N HIS A 27 -14.70 3.03 -2.77
CA HIS A 27 -15.22 1.93 -1.97
C HIS A 27 -16.54 1.36 -2.53
N HIS A 28 -16.47 0.17 -3.13
CA HIS A 28 -17.64 -0.52 -3.68
C HIS A 28 -17.94 -1.80 -2.88
N LYS A 29 -19.14 -2.34 -3.10
CA LYS A 29 -19.54 -3.61 -2.50
C LYS A 29 -19.03 -4.74 -3.40
N GLY A 30 -18.02 -5.48 -2.96
CA GLY A 30 -17.49 -6.62 -3.71
C GLY A 30 -16.21 -7.14 -3.08
N PHE A 31 -15.87 -8.40 -3.34
CA PHE A 31 -14.56 -8.93 -2.93
C PHE A 31 -13.48 -8.60 -3.95
N PHE A 32 -13.79 -8.65 -5.25
CA PHE A 32 -12.85 -8.39 -6.34
C PHE A 32 -12.93 -6.94 -6.83
N GLU A 33 -11.78 -6.36 -7.17
CA GLU A 33 -11.65 -5.02 -7.73
C GLU A 33 -10.88 -5.09 -9.05
N TRP A 34 -11.09 -4.14 -9.96
CA TRP A 34 -10.25 -4.06 -11.18
C TRP A 34 -8.76 -3.90 -10.86
N ASN A 35 -8.45 -3.35 -9.68
CA ASN A 35 -7.10 -3.21 -9.17
C ASN A 35 -6.38 -4.56 -8.95
N ASP A 36 -7.12 -5.67 -8.80
CA ASP A 36 -6.54 -7.01 -8.67
C ASP A 36 -5.76 -7.45 -9.92
N LEU A 37 -6.02 -6.82 -11.08
CA LEU A 37 -5.23 -7.05 -12.29
C LEU A 37 -3.75 -6.71 -12.11
N PHE A 38 -3.41 -5.73 -11.25
CA PHE A 38 -2.01 -5.45 -10.94
C PHE A 38 -1.35 -6.62 -10.23
N ALA A 39 -2.05 -7.27 -9.29
CA ALA A 39 -1.53 -8.45 -8.61
C ALA A 39 -1.25 -9.59 -9.61
N LEU A 40 -2.13 -9.79 -10.59
CA LEU A 40 -1.92 -10.77 -11.67
C LEU A 40 -0.70 -10.44 -12.54
N VAL A 41 -0.55 -9.18 -12.96
CA VAL A 41 0.60 -8.73 -13.76
C VAL A 41 1.91 -8.90 -12.99
N PHE A 42 1.98 -8.42 -11.74
CA PHE A 42 3.20 -8.54 -10.93
C PHE A 42 3.54 -9.98 -10.57
N SER A 43 2.53 -10.83 -10.35
CA SER A 43 2.76 -12.27 -10.14
C SER A 43 3.33 -12.93 -11.39
N THR A 44 2.81 -12.60 -12.56
CA THR A 44 3.31 -13.11 -13.85
C THR A 44 4.77 -12.69 -14.09
N VAL A 45 5.08 -11.42 -13.81
CA VAL A 45 6.46 -10.89 -13.89
C VAL A 45 7.37 -11.62 -12.90
N ALA A 46 6.95 -11.77 -11.64
CA ALA A 46 7.74 -12.45 -10.63
C ALA A 46 8.02 -13.92 -10.98
N ILE A 47 6.99 -14.65 -11.43
CA ILE A 47 7.11 -16.05 -11.87
C ILE A 47 8.08 -16.15 -13.05
N THR A 48 7.93 -15.28 -14.06
CA THR A 48 8.83 -15.29 -15.23
C THR A 48 10.28 -15.03 -14.82
N LEU A 49 10.52 -14.02 -13.98
CA LEU A 49 11.86 -13.72 -13.45
C LEU A 49 12.47 -14.89 -12.66
N ILE A 50 11.65 -15.55 -11.84
CA ILE A 50 12.10 -16.71 -11.05
C ILE A 50 12.45 -17.87 -11.96
N ILE A 51 11.56 -18.26 -12.88
CA ILE A 51 11.80 -19.37 -13.82
C ILE A 51 13.05 -19.07 -14.64
N SER A 52 13.15 -17.89 -15.26
CA SER A 52 14.32 -17.52 -16.04
C SER A 52 15.61 -17.53 -15.22
N GLY A 53 15.58 -17.07 -13.96
CA GLY A 53 16.75 -17.10 -13.10
C GLY A 53 17.11 -18.49 -12.55
N VAL A 54 16.18 -19.43 -12.53
CA VAL A 54 16.45 -20.82 -12.11
C VAL A 54 16.96 -21.64 -13.28
N GLU A 55 16.35 -21.51 -14.46
CA GLU A 55 16.63 -22.34 -15.63
C GLU A 55 17.86 -21.89 -16.43
N ILE A 56 18.22 -20.60 -16.38
CA ILE A 56 19.33 -20.03 -17.15
C ILE A 56 20.44 -19.57 -16.19
N PRO A 57 21.56 -20.31 -16.07
CA PRO A 57 22.62 -20.03 -15.09
C PRO A 57 23.17 -18.60 -15.14
N GLU A 58 23.31 -18.03 -16.33
CA GLU A 58 23.80 -16.66 -16.57
C GLU A 58 22.84 -15.61 -16.00
N TRP A 59 21.57 -15.96 -15.85
CA TRP A 59 20.51 -15.06 -15.41
C TRP A 59 20.07 -15.30 -13.96
N ARG A 60 20.89 -16.02 -13.16
CA ARG A 60 20.56 -16.36 -11.78
C ARG A 60 20.18 -15.19 -10.88
N PHE A 61 20.67 -13.99 -11.20
CA PHE A 61 20.29 -12.77 -10.48
C PHE A 61 18.80 -12.42 -10.61
N LEU A 62 18.14 -12.81 -11.72
CA LEU A 62 16.70 -12.58 -11.94
C LEU A 62 15.83 -13.29 -10.91
N ALA A 63 16.23 -14.46 -10.43
CA ALA A 63 15.49 -15.18 -9.39
C ALA A 63 15.39 -14.37 -8.09
N TRP A 64 16.45 -13.63 -7.73
CA TRP A 64 16.43 -12.74 -6.56
C TRP A 64 15.56 -11.50 -6.76
N ILE A 65 15.52 -10.96 -7.98
CA ILE A 65 14.62 -9.85 -8.32
C ILE A 65 13.18 -10.34 -8.23
N GLY A 66 12.86 -11.48 -8.84
CA GLY A 66 11.53 -12.09 -8.78
C GLY A 66 11.10 -12.41 -7.35
N ALA A 67 12.00 -12.95 -6.51
CA ALA A 67 11.75 -13.14 -5.08
C ALA A 67 11.46 -11.82 -4.35
N GLY A 68 12.18 -10.74 -4.70
CA GLY A 68 11.92 -9.40 -4.20
C GLY A 68 10.54 -8.87 -4.58
N VAL A 69 10.11 -9.08 -5.84
CA VAL A 69 8.76 -8.74 -6.31
C VAL A 69 7.70 -9.52 -5.53
N THR A 70 7.88 -10.84 -5.38
CA THR A 70 6.95 -11.71 -4.63
C THR A 70 6.82 -11.29 -3.18
N LEU A 71 7.94 -11.11 -2.46
CA LEU A 71 7.91 -10.70 -1.05
C LEU A 71 7.24 -9.34 -0.87
N TYR A 72 7.56 -8.39 -1.75
CA TYR A 72 6.94 -7.07 -1.70
C TYR A 72 5.44 -7.15 -2.01
N GLY A 73 5.01 -7.98 -2.96
CA GLY A 73 3.60 -8.26 -3.26
C GLY A 73 2.85 -8.89 -2.09
N ILE A 74 3.48 -9.80 -1.33
CA ILE A 74 2.91 -10.36 -0.11
C ILE A 74 2.69 -9.27 0.95
N PHE A 75 3.72 -8.45 1.20
CA PHE A 75 3.58 -7.30 2.12
C PHE A 75 2.52 -6.32 1.62
N TYR A 76 2.39 -6.18 0.29
CA TYR A 76 1.33 -5.39 -0.33
C TYR A 76 -0.05 -5.90 0.04
N PHE A 77 -0.35 -7.14 -0.30
CA PHE A 77 -1.64 -7.73 0.03
C PHE A 77 -1.98 -7.66 1.53
N LEU A 78 -1.01 -7.95 2.40
CA LEU A 78 -1.23 -7.91 3.85
C LEU A 78 -1.49 -6.49 4.35
N PHE A 79 -0.71 -5.49 3.94
CA PHE A 79 -0.92 -4.13 4.41
C PHE A 79 -2.15 -3.48 3.77
N HIS A 80 -2.28 -3.61 2.47
CA HIS A 80 -3.32 -2.98 1.67
C HIS A 80 -4.68 -3.61 1.92
N ASP A 81 -4.84 -4.87 1.50
CA ASP A 81 -6.14 -5.53 1.39
C ASP A 81 -6.60 -6.10 2.73
N VAL A 82 -5.68 -6.57 3.57
CA VAL A 82 -6.03 -7.13 4.89
C VAL A 82 -6.13 -6.04 5.96
N ILE A 83 -5.11 -5.18 6.09
CA ILE A 83 -5.05 -4.21 7.20
C ILE A 83 -5.83 -2.93 6.92
N VAL A 84 -5.64 -2.30 5.75
CA VAL A 84 -6.22 -0.98 5.45
C VAL A 84 -7.63 -1.10 4.88
N HIS A 85 -7.81 -1.83 3.77
CA HIS A 85 -9.10 -1.98 3.09
C HIS A 85 -10.00 -3.06 3.70
N ARG A 86 -9.43 -3.95 4.54
CA ARG A 86 -10.18 -5.02 5.23
C ARG A 86 -11.04 -5.89 4.31
N ARG A 87 -10.57 -6.11 3.08
CA ARG A 87 -11.17 -7.04 2.11
C ARG A 87 -11.20 -8.46 2.67
N VAL A 88 -10.20 -8.83 3.46
CA VAL A 88 -10.19 -10.05 4.28
C VAL A 88 -10.63 -9.68 5.71
N LYS A 89 -11.71 -10.32 6.21
CA LYS A 89 -12.34 -10.00 7.51
C LYS A 89 -11.54 -10.50 8.72
N ILE A 90 -10.30 -10.05 8.86
CA ILE A 90 -9.44 -10.31 10.03
C ILE A 90 -9.44 -9.09 10.94
N LYS A 91 -9.72 -9.29 12.23
CA LYS A 91 -9.67 -8.19 13.22
C LYS A 91 -8.22 -7.83 13.51
N PHE A 92 -7.72 -6.78 12.89
CA PHE A 92 -6.39 -6.24 13.14
C PHE A 92 -6.45 -4.79 13.67
N LYS A 93 -5.65 -4.49 14.70
CA LYS A 93 -5.49 -3.14 15.24
C LYS A 93 -4.00 -2.81 15.33
N ALA A 94 -3.54 -1.86 14.53
CA ALA A 94 -2.17 -1.39 14.55
C ALA A 94 -1.85 -0.71 15.88
N LYS A 95 -0.91 -1.28 16.65
CA LYS A 95 -0.36 -0.69 17.89
C LYS A 95 0.98 0.00 17.69
N ASN A 96 1.74 -0.40 16.67
CA ASN A 96 3.05 0.18 16.36
C ASN A 96 2.90 1.57 15.71
N PRO A 97 3.55 2.63 16.23
CA PRO A 97 3.52 3.97 15.62
C PRO A 97 3.92 4.00 14.14
N TYR A 98 4.87 3.16 13.73
CA TYR A 98 5.27 3.03 12.33
C TYR A 98 4.12 2.57 11.45
N LEU A 99 3.45 1.50 11.87
CA LEU A 99 2.32 0.94 11.14
C LEU A 99 1.16 1.94 11.09
N GLN A 100 0.90 2.63 12.19
CA GLN A 100 -0.09 3.71 12.24
C GLN A 100 0.23 4.86 11.29
N ARG A 101 1.52 5.23 11.16
CA ARG A 101 1.97 6.25 10.19
C ARG A 101 1.67 5.83 8.76
N ILE A 102 2.08 4.63 8.35
CA ILE A 102 1.87 4.19 6.96
C ILE A 102 0.37 4.02 6.66
N ILE A 103 -0.44 3.55 7.62
CA ILE A 103 -1.91 3.51 7.49
C ILE A 103 -2.47 4.92 7.28
N ARG A 104 -2.03 5.89 8.08
CA ARG A 104 -2.47 7.29 7.95
C ARG A 104 -2.08 7.88 6.60
N ALA A 105 -0.86 7.62 6.14
CA ALA A 105 -0.40 8.08 4.84
C ALA A 105 -1.27 7.51 3.71
N HIS A 106 -1.62 6.23 3.77
CA HIS A 106 -2.51 5.58 2.82
C HIS A 106 -3.93 6.17 2.84
N TYR A 107 -4.48 6.46 4.02
CA TYR A 107 -5.78 7.15 4.10
C TYR A 107 -5.73 8.56 3.52
N VAL A 108 -4.66 9.33 3.75
CA VAL A 108 -4.48 10.66 3.12
C VAL A 108 -4.39 10.54 1.60
N HIS A 109 -3.70 9.51 1.10
CA HIS A 109 -3.62 9.23 -0.33
C HIS A 109 -5.01 9.05 -0.96
N HIS A 110 -5.89 8.29 -0.32
CA HIS A 110 -7.27 8.07 -0.79
C HIS A 110 -8.22 9.26 -0.67
N GLN A 111 -7.81 10.36 -0.02
CA GLN A 111 -8.67 11.56 0.05
C GLN A 111 -8.75 12.31 -1.27
N VAL A 112 -7.74 12.14 -2.14
CA VAL A 112 -7.66 12.83 -3.43
C VAL A 112 -7.65 11.76 -4.53
N HIS A 113 -8.68 11.77 -5.35
CA HIS A 113 -8.93 10.76 -6.39
C HIS A 113 -8.29 11.16 -7.74
N THR A 114 -7.37 12.12 -7.74
CA THR A 114 -6.63 12.59 -8.91
C THR A 114 -5.14 12.57 -8.62
N LYS A 115 -4.33 12.30 -9.64
CA LYS A 115 -2.86 12.34 -9.51
C LYS A 115 -2.37 13.72 -9.06
N GLU A 116 -2.96 14.78 -9.62
CA GLU A 116 -2.71 16.15 -9.24
C GLU A 116 -3.30 16.41 -7.86
N GLY A 117 -2.45 16.74 -6.88
CA GLY A 117 -2.85 17.00 -5.50
C GLY A 117 -2.87 15.77 -4.59
N ALA A 118 -2.84 14.54 -5.14
CA ALA A 118 -2.63 13.35 -4.33
C ALA A 118 -1.20 13.31 -3.77
N GLU A 119 -1.11 12.91 -2.51
CA GLU A 119 0.16 12.69 -1.82
C GLU A 119 0.31 11.22 -1.40
N ALA A 120 1.44 10.88 -0.77
CA ALA A 120 1.64 9.60 -0.09
C ALA A 120 1.47 8.35 -0.97
N PHE A 121 1.98 8.35 -2.21
CA PHE A 121 2.01 7.17 -3.08
C PHE A 121 2.89 6.01 -2.57
N GLY A 122 3.65 6.21 -1.49
CA GLY A 122 4.48 5.18 -0.87
C GLY A 122 3.62 4.19 -0.09
N PHE A 123 4.11 2.96 0.02
CA PHE A 123 3.32 1.85 0.53
C PHE A 123 3.88 1.31 1.85
N LEU A 124 5.15 0.89 1.88
CA LEU A 124 5.82 0.46 3.11
C LEU A 124 6.58 1.60 3.77
N TYR A 125 6.73 2.76 3.13
CA TYR A 125 7.39 3.93 3.68
C TYR A 125 6.50 5.17 3.63
N ALA A 126 6.52 5.93 4.73
CA ALA A 126 5.83 7.21 4.84
C ALA A 126 6.71 8.23 5.59
N PRO A 127 6.79 9.49 5.12
CA PRO A 127 7.43 10.58 5.84
C PRO A 127 6.82 10.86 7.23
N LYS A 128 7.61 11.41 8.15
CA LYS A 128 7.19 11.75 9.52
C LYS A 128 5.99 12.71 9.61
N LYS A 129 5.69 13.50 8.57
CA LYS A 129 4.49 14.36 8.55
C LYS A 129 3.17 13.57 8.70
N TYR A 130 3.19 12.26 8.46
CA TYR A 130 2.04 11.37 8.66
C TYR A 130 2.06 10.65 10.01
N ASP A 131 2.98 10.96 10.93
CA ASP A 131 3.01 10.36 12.27
C ASP A 131 1.69 10.66 13.00
N VAL A 132 1.12 9.65 13.68
CA VAL A 132 -0.06 9.85 14.52
C VAL A 132 0.40 10.51 15.82
N LEU A 133 0.08 11.79 15.99
CA LEU A 133 0.40 12.49 17.23
C LEU A 133 -0.33 11.83 18.41
N PRO A 134 0.31 11.72 19.59
CA PRO A 134 -0.39 11.30 20.79
C PRO A 134 -1.63 12.17 20.98
N ARG A 135 -2.80 11.57 21.23
CA ARG A 135 -3.97 12.33 21.69
C ARG A 135 -3.51 13.12 22.92
N ARG A 136 -3.46 14.46 22.84
CA ARG A 136 -3.39 15.29 24.04
C ARG A 136 -4.59 14.87 24.89
N SER A 137 -4.34 14.36 26.09
CA SER A 137 -5.40 14.15 27.07
C SER A 137 -6.12 15.47 27.25
N ALA A 138 -7.41 15.52 26.90
CA ALA A 138 -8.22 16.70 27.17
C ALA A 138 -8.13 17.01 28.67
N ASN A 139 -7.72 18.24 28.99
CA ASN A 139 -7.55 18.74 30.35
C ASN A 139 -8.80 18.47 31.19
N LYS A 140 -8.62 17.80 32.34
CA LYS A 140 -9.52 17.97 33.49
C LYS A 140 -9.18 19.31 34.14
N SER A 141 -9.85 20.39 33.75
CA SER A 141 -9.87 21.63 34.54
C SER A 141 -11.21 22.34 34.41
N SER A 142 -12.22 21.76 35.05
CA SER A 142 -13.48 22.44 35.35
C SER A 142 -13.89 22.05 36.76
N SER A 143 -13.35 22.76 37.75
CA SER A 143 -13.85 22.83 39.13
C SER A 143 -12.93 23.72 39.97
N ALA A 144 -13.19 25.02 40.00
CA ALA A 144 -12.91 25.91 41.14
C ALA A 144 -13.50 27.30 40.82
N ALA A 145 -14.83 27.39 40.89
CA ALA A 145 -15.54 28.66 41.02
C ALA A 145 -16.66 28.41 42.02
N LEU A 146 -16.31 28.52 43.31
CA LEU A 146 -17.18 28.85 44.44
C LEU A 146 -16.29 29.48 45.51
#